data_AF-A0A8H4XA56-F1
#
_entry.id   AF-A0A8H4XA56-F1
#
_cell.length_a   1.000
_cell.length_b   1.000
_cell.length_c   1.000
_cell.angle_alpha   90.00
_cell.angle_beta   90.00
_cell.angle_gamma   90.00
#
_symmetry.space_group_name_H-M   'P 1'
#
loop_
_entity.id
_entity.type
_entity.pdbx_description
1 polymer ?
#
loop_
_entity_poly.entity_id
_entity_poly.type
_entity_poly.pdbx_seq_one_letter_code
_entity_poly.pdbx_strand_id
1 'polypeptide(L)'
;MVTGSDLKESEHAVQISKDYQRQAGFCYATVGVHPCQAKHFDEHPSGPSKLLQDLRDLALSTKQSGHTVAFGEIGLDYDRLFLSPKESQLKWFEAQLDLAVEIQLPLFLHSRAAGEDFE
;
A
#
# COMPACT_ATOMS: atom_id res chain seq x y z
N MET A 1 10.10 -2.06 10.56
CA MET A 1 9.21 -2.22 9.39
C MET A 1 9.37 -0.96 8.55
N VAL A 2 9.62 -1.09 7.26
CA VAL A 2 9.77 0.00 6.32
C VAL A 2 8.47 0.10 5.53
N THR A 3 7.85 1.28 5.57
CA THR A 3 6.53 1.48 4.99
C THR A 3 6.65 1.84 3.52
N GLY A 4 5.87 1.18 2.66
CA GLY A 4 5.61 1.63 1.30
C GLY A 4 4.35 2.51 1.27
N SER A 5 4.41 3.65 0.58
CA SER A 5 3.25 4.57 0.42
C SER A 5 2.72 4.67 -1.01
N ASP A 6 3.44 4.10 -1.98
CA ASP A 6 2.99 3.83 -3.35
C ASP A 6 3.72 2.59 -3.90
N LEU A 7 3.48 2.21 -5.17
CA LEU A 7 4.13 1.04 -5.78
C LEU A 7 5.66 1.15 -5.76
N LYS A 8 6.21 2.31 -6.13
CA LYS A 8 7.66 2.52 -6.24
C LYS A 8 8.32 2.54 -4.85
N GLU A 9 7.70 3.20 -3.89
CA GLU A 9 8.16 3.18 -2.51
C GLU A 9 8.02 1.80 -1.87
N SER A 10 6.99 1.04 -2.23
CA SER A 10 6.82 -0.36 -1.80
C SER A 10 7.94 -1.25 -2.35
N GLU A 11 8.30 -1.12 -3.64
CA GLU A 11 9.46 -1.81 -4.23
C GLU A 11 10.75 -1.48 -3.49
N HIS A 12 10.95 -0.19 -3.17
CA HIS A 12 12.13 0.27 -2.44
C HIS A 12 12.15 -0.25 -0.99
N ALA A 13 11.01 -0.24 -0.30
CA ALA A 13 10.88 -0.77 1.06
C ALA A 13 11.23 -2.27 1.10
N VAL A 14 10.74 -3.04 0.12
CA VAL A 14 11.10 -4.45 -0.06
C VAL A 14 12.59 -4.62 -0.34
N GLN A 15 13.19 -3.75 -1.15
CA GLN A 15 14.62 -3.81 -1.42
C GLN A 15 15.45 -3.55 -0.16
N ILE A 16 15.07 -2.58 0.66
CA ILE A 16 15.72 -2.31 1.96
C ILE A 16 15.62 -3.54 2.87
N SER A 17 14.44 -4.20 2.92
CA SER A 17 14.26 -5.45 3.67
C SER A 17 15.23 -6.54 3.21
N LYS A 18 15.36 -6.76 1.90
CA LYS A 18 16.33 -7.71 1.30
C LYS A 18 17.78 -7.38 1.65
N ASP A 19 18.15 -6.11 1.61
CA ASP A 19 19.52 -5.65 1.86
C ASP A 19 19.93 -5.86 3.31
N TYR A 20 19.03 -5.59 4.26
CA TYR A 20 19.27 -5.80 5.68
C TYR A 20 19.33 -7.29 6.06
N GLN A 21 18.49 -8.13 5.46
CA GLN A 21 18.54 -9.58 5.72
C GLN A 21 19.89 -10.18 5.31
N ARG A 22 20.52 -9.68 4.24
CA ARG A 22 21.86 -10.09 3.80
C ARG A 22 22.97 -9.71 4.80
N GLN A 23 22.74 -8.70 5.65
CA GLN A 23 23.68 -8.20 6.66
C GLN A 23 23.44 -8.84 8.04
N ALA A 24 22.73 -9.97 8.11
CA ALA A 24 22.35 -10.69 9.33
C ALA A 24 21.41 -9.91 10.28
N GLY A 25 20.71 -8.87 9.77
CA GLY A 25 19.65 -8.18 10.49
C GLY A 25 18.26 -8.67 10.10
N PHE A 26 17.22 -8.13 10.75
CA PHE A 26 15.82 -8.36 10.38
C PHE A 26 15.14 -7.02 10.07
N CYS A 27 14.58 -6.92 8.87
CA CYS A 27 13.78 -5.79 8.45
C CYS A 27 12.66 -6.29 7.54
N TYR A 28 11.45 -5.76 7.70
CA TYR A 28 10.27 -6.15 6.93
C TYR A 28 9.67 -4.92 6.25
N ALA A 29 8.92 -5.14 5.19
CA ALA A 29 8.26 -4.11 4.41
C ALA A 29 6.73 -4.23 4.43
N THR A 30 6.07 -3.14 4.07
CA THR A 30 4.66 -3.14 3.68
C THR A 30 4.55 -2.85 2.18
N VAL A 31 3.43 -3.27 1.57
CA VAL A 31 3.10 -2.95 0.18
C VAL A 31 1.69 -2.37 0.12
N GLY A 32 1.51 -1.20 -0.47
CA GLY A 32 0.22 -0.51 -0.56
C GLY A 32 0.35 0.90 -1.12
N VAL A 33 -0.79 1.58 -1.27
CA VAL A 33 -0.89 2.98 -1.69
C VAL A 33 -1.62 3.79 -0.63
N HIS A 34 -0.89 4.76 -0.08
CA HIS A 34 -1.34 5.66 0.97
C HIS A 34 -2.43 6.62 0.46
N PRO A 35 -3.38 7.08 1.30
CA PRO A 35 -4.45 8.00 0.89
C PRO A 35 -3.96 9.24 0.12
N CYS A 36 -2.85 9.85 0.54
CA CYS A 36 -2.25 10.99 -0.18
C CYS A 36 -1.90 10.71 -1.65
N GLN A 37 -1.67 9.44 -2.02
CA GLN A 37 -1.30 9.00 -3.37
C GLN A 37 -2.45 8.33 -4.12
N ALA A 38 -3.66 8.25 -3.53
CA ALA A 38 -4.77 7.49 -4.11
C ALA A 38 -5.20 7.96 -5.51
N LYS A 39 -5.07 9.26 -5.83
CA LYS A 39 -5.36 9.78 -7.17
C LYS A 39 -4.51 9.16 -8.29
N HIS A 40 -3.34 8.62 -7.95
CA HIS A 40 -2.43 8.03 -8.94
C HIS A 40 -3.01 6.78 -9.60
N PHE A 41 -3.98 6.11 -8.98
CA PHE A 41 -4.73 5.04 -9.66
C PHE A 41 -5.53 5.57 -10.86
N ASP A 42 -6.23 6.70 -10.68
CA ASP A 42 -7.01 7.31 -11.76
C ASP A 42 -6.10 7.90 -12.85
N GLU A 43 -4.91 8.37 -12.47
CA GLU A 43 -3.91 8.98 -13.38
C GLU A 43 -2.96 7.95 -14.02
N HIS A 44 -3.04 6.67 -13.66
CA HIS A 44 -2.08 5.66 -14.10
C HIS A 44 -2.14 5.47 -15.63
N PRO A 45 -1.01 5.56 -16.38
CA PRO A 45 -1.02 5.54 -17.85
C PRO A 45 -1.62 4.29 -18.48
N SER A 46 -1.50 3.15 -17.79
CA SER A 46 -2.07 1.86 -18.22
C SER A 46 -3.41 1.54 -17.56
N GLY A 47 -4.04 2.56 -16.97
CA GLY A 47 -5.27 2.45 -16.21
C GLY A 47 -5.08 1.91 -14.78
N PRO A 48 -6.09 2.08 -13.92
CA PRO A 48 -6.03 1.72 -12.51
C PRO A 48 -5.88 0.21 -12.26
N SER A 49 -6.50 -0.63 -13.11
CA SER A 49 -6.42 -2.09 -12.98
C SER A 49 -4.98 -2.59 -13.07
N LYS A 50 -4.12 -1.91 -13.84
CA LYS A 50 -2.72 -2.27 -13.95
C LYS A 50 -1.97 -1.99 -12.64
N LEU A 51 -2.19 -0.83 -12.02
CA LEU A 51 -1.55 -0.50 -10.74
C LEU A 51 -1.98 -1.47 -9.63
N LEU A 52 -3.27 -1.82 -9.55
CA LEU A 52 -3.75 -2.85 -8.62
C LEU A 52 -3.08 -4.21 -8.87
N GLN A 53 -2.97 -4.62 -10.14
CA GLN A 53 -2.28 -5.85 -10.51
C GLN A 53 -0.80 -5.83 -10.10
N ASP A 54 -0.10 -4.73 -10.31
CA ASP A 54 1.32 -4.61 -9.97
C ASP A 54 1.54 -4.65 -8.45
N LEU A 55 0.67 -4.00 -7.67
CA LEU A 55 0.66 -4.10 -6.20
C LEU A 55 0.40 -5.53 -5.72
N ARG A 56 -0.57 -6.22 -6.34
CA ARG A 56 -0.88 -7.62 -6.07
C ARG A 56 0.31 -8.53 -6.31
N ASP A 57 0.93 -8.41 -7.47
CA ASP A 57 2.05 -9.26 -7.89
C ASP A 57 3.28 -9.00 -6.99
N LEU A 58 3.54 -7.75 -6.64
CA LEU A 58 4.59 -7.39 -5.69
C LEU A 58 4.30 -7.98 -4.30
N ALA A 59 3.11 -7.77 -3.75
CA ALA A 59 2.75 -8.24 -2.42
C ALA A 59 2.81 -9.78 -2.32
N LEU A 60 2.25 -10.51 -3.28
CA LEU A 60 2.24 -11.98 -3.26
C LEU A 60 3.65 -12.57 -3.40
N SER A 61 4.48 -12.04 -4.31
CA SER A 61 5.84 -12.53 -4.51
C SER A 61 6.75 -12.25 -3.30
N THR A 62 6.59 -11.10 -2.68
CA THR A 62 7.42 -10.67 -1.53
C THR A 62 6.92 -11.23 -0.19
N LYS A 63 5.63 -11.57 -0.09
CA LYS A 63 5.07 -12.39 0.99
C LYS A 63 5.72 -13.76 1.03
N GLN A 64 5.83 -14.45 -0.11
CA GLN A 64 6.41 -15.80 -0.19
C GLN A 64 7.88 -15.84 0.26
N SER A 65 8.62 -14.76 0.01
CA SER A 65 10.02 -14.62 0.44
C SER A 65 10.19 -14.07 1.86
N GLY A 66 9.09 -13.76 2.55
CA GLY A 66 9.10 -13.29 3.94
C GLY A 66 9.50 -11.83 4.14
N HIS A 67 9.57 -11.03 3.06
CA HIS A 67 9.95 -9.62 3.14
C HIS A 67 8.76 -8.71 3.43
N THR A 68 7.61 -8.99 2.81
CA THR A 68 6.37 -8.23 3.02
C THR A 68 5.50 -8.93 4.04
N VAL A 69 5.25 -8.25 5.17
CA VAL A 69 4.55 -8.83 6.33
C VAL A 69 3.21 -8.18 6.60
N ALA A 70 2.89 -7.06 5.94
CA ALA A 70 1.60 -6.40 6.00
C ALA A 70 1.27 -5.75 4.66
N PHE A 71 -0.03 -5.64 4.37
CA PHE A 71 -0.54 -4.89 3.23
C PHE A 71 -0.96 -3.50 3.68
N GLY A 72 -0.31 -2.47 3.13
CA GLY A 72 -0.35 -1.09 3.62
C GLY A 72 0.90 -0.30 3.20
N GLU A 73 0.94 1.00 3.43
CA GLU A 73 -0.05 1.78 4.16
C GLU A 73 -1.25 2.14 3.27
N ILE A 74 -2.46 1.79 3.70
CA ILE A 74 -3.72 2.11 3.01
C ILE A 74 -4.70 2.73 3.98
N GLY A 75 -5.66 3.52 3.51
CA GLY A 75 -6.69 4.11 4.36
C GLY A 75 -7.11 5.50 3.91
N LEU A 76 -7.44 6.38 4.86
CA LEU A 76 -8.05 7.68 4.64
C LEU A 76 -7.33 8.80 5.41
N ASP A 77 -7.06 9.92 4.74
CA ASP A 77 -6.47 11.13 5.33
C ASP A 77 -7.20 12.39 4.84
N TYR A 78 -8.17 12.85 5.63
CA TYR A 78 -9.00 14.02 5.29
C TYR A 78 -8.32 15.35 5.63
N ASP A 79 -7.17 15.34 6.33
CA ASP A 79 -6.32 16.53 6.46
C ASP A 79 -5.41 16.74 5.24
N ARG A 80 -5.42 15.81 4.27
CA ARG A 80 -4.56 15.82 3.07
C ARG A 80 -5.34 15.76 1.76
N LEU A 81 -6.60 16.22 1.75
CA LEU A 81 -7.46 16.22 0.55
C LEU A 81 -6.89 17.02 -0.63
N PHE A 82 -5.98 17.97 -0.37
CA PHE A 82 -5.26 18.70 -1.42
C PHE A 82 -4.24 17.85 -2.19
N LEU A 83 -3.81 16.70 -1.62
CA LEU A 83 -2.93 15.74 -2.29
C LEU A 83 -3.74 14.74 -3.10
N SER A 84 -4.81 14.18 -2.52
CA SER A 84 -5.76 13.31 -3.19
C SER A 84 -7.19 13.57 -2.69
N PRO A 85 -8.17 13.79 -3.58
CA PRO A 85 -9.56 14.08 -3.18
C PRO A 85 -10.21 12.92 -2.41
N LYS A 86 -11.22 13.26 -1.59
CA LYS A 86 -11.94 12.30 -0.73
C LYS A 86 -12.50 11.12 -1.54
N GLU A 87 -13.05 11.40 -2.72
CA GLU A 87 -13.64 10.38 -3.61
C GLU A 87 -12.61 9.36 -4.09
N SER A 88 -11.41 9.81 -4.51
CA SER A 88 -10.31 8.91 -4.88
C SER A 88 -9.83 8.11 -3.67
N GLN A 89 -9.68 8.74 -2.50
CA GLN A 89 -9.26 8.03 -1.28
C GLN A 89 -10.22 6.90 -0.93
N LEU A 90 -11.54 7.17 -0.90
CA LEU A 90 -12.56 6.16 -0.59
C LEU A 90 -12.54 5.01 -1.60
N LYS A 91 -12.63 5.33 -2.89
CA LYS A 91 -12.67 4.34 -3.98
C LYS A 91 -11.45 3.41 -3.96
N TRP A 92 -10.26 3.97 -3.79
CA TRP A 92 -9.02 3.19 -3.85
C TRP A 92 -8.61 2.58 -2.51
N PHE A 93 -9.16 3.05 -1.40
CA PHE A 93 -9.08 2.32 -0.15
C PHE A 93 -9.92 1.04 -0.21
N GLU A 94 -11.18 1.13 -0.65
CA GLU A 94 -12.07 -0.03 -0.84
C GLU A 94 -11.46 -1.07 -1.80
N ALA A 95 -10.98 -0.64 -2.98
CA ALA A 95 -10.35 -1.56 -3.94
C ALA A 95 -9.08 -2.23 -3.39
N GLN A 96 -8.34 -1.55 -2.51
CA GLN A 96 -7.18 -2.14 -1.84
C GLN A 96 -7.60 -3.12 -0.73
N LEU A 97 -8.72 -2.89 -0.04
CA LEU A 97 -9.28 -3.85 0.91
C LEU A 97 -9.72 -5.14 0.21
N ASP A 98 -10.38 -5.04 -0.95
CA ASP A 98 -10.72 -6.20 -1.77
C ASP A 98 -9.46 -7.01 -2.15
N LEU A 99 -8.41 -6.32 -2.57
CA LEU A 99 -7.13 -6.94 -2.87
C LEU A 99 -6.49 -7.58 -1.62
N ALA A 100 -6.64 -6.98 -0.44
CA ALA A 100 -6.12 -7.53 0.80
C ALA A 100 -6.77 -8.87 1.19
N VAL A 101 -8.05 -9.06 0.84
CA VAL A 101 -8.75 -10.35 1.00
C VAL A 101 -8.06 -11.44 0.18
N GLU A 102 -7.56 -11.14 -1.02
CA GLU A 102 -6.77 -12.11 -1.80
C GLU A 102 -5.38 -12.35 -1.20
N ILE A 103 -4.71 -11.27 -0.78
CA ILE A 103 -3.32 -11.32 -0.30
C ILE A 103 -3.20 -12.06 1.04
N GLN A 104 -4.20 -11.97 1.93
CA GLN A 104 -4.21 -12.60 3.25
C GLN A 104 -2.96 -12.24 4.08
N LEU A 105 -2.66 -10.95 4.18
CA LEU A 105 -1.68 -10.38 5.12
C LEU A 105 -2.42 -9.50 6.14
N PRO A 106 -1.86 -9.31 7.35
CA PRO A 106 -2.32 -8.25 8.25
C PRO A 106 -2.36 -6.91 7.52
N LEU A 107 -3.35 -6.07 7.85
CA LEU A 107 -3.47 -4.72 7.31
C LEU A 107 -2.59 -3.75 8.11
N PHE A 108 -1.95 -2.83 7.40
CA PHE A 108 -1.31 -1.65 7.99
C PHE A 108 -2.08 -0.42 7.52
N LEU A 109 -2.96 0.09 8.39
CA LEU A 109 -3.95 1.10 8.04
C LEU A 109 -3.57 2.50 8.52
N HIS A 110 -3.96 3.51 7.74
CA HIS A 110 -3.87 4.93 8.07
C HIS A 110 -5.26 5.54 8.22
N SER A 111 -5.50 6.25 9.32
CA SER A 111 -6.71 7.04 9.51
C SER A 111 -6.36 8.39 10.10
N ARG A 112 -6.79 9.47 9.44
CA ARG A 112 -6.68 10.84 9.95
C ARG A 112 -7.91 11.65 9.56
N ALA A 113 -8.58 12.21 10.58
CA ALA A 113 -9.79 13.03 10.42
C ALA A 113 -10.91 12.35 9.60
N ALA A 114 -10.91 11.01 9.55
CA ALA A 114 -11.76 10.22 8.66
C ALA A 114 -12.54 9.11 9.39
N GLY A 115 -12.73 9.24 10.72
CA GLY A 115 -13.29 8.17 11.56
C GLY A 115 -14.64 7.63 11.08
N GLU A 116 -15.58 8.51 10.71
CA GLU A 116 -16.93 8.11 10.28
C GLU A 116 -16.95 7.23 9.03
N ASP A 117 -16.02 7.46 8.09
CA ASP A 117 -15.94 6.69 6.84
C ASP A 117 -14.93 5.53 6.92
N PHE A 118 -14.21 5.41 8.04
CA PHE A 118 -13.14 4.41 8.24
C PHE A 118 -13.58 3.22 9.10
N GLU A 119 -14.52 3.43 10.03
CA GLU A 119 -15.09 2.42 10.94
C GLU A 119 -16.21 1.60 10.29
#